data_AF-A0A3B8ZIJ4-F1
#
_entry.id   AF-A0A3B8ZIJ4-F1
#
_cell.length_a   1.000
_cell.length_b   1.000
_cell.length_c   1.000
_cell.angle_alpha   90.00
_cell.angle_beta   90.00
_cell.angle_gamma   90.00
#
_symmetry.space_group_name_H-M   'P 1'
#
loop_
_entity.id
_entity.type
_entity.pdbx_description
1 polymer ?
#
loop_
_entity_poly.entity_id
_entity_poly.type
_entity_poly.pdbx_seq_one_letter_code
_entity_poly.pdbx_strand_id
1 'polypeptide(L)'
;MANYNKNVFIGTGGSAGINESHYLSALYGMERIMGRCDTPLRRILNEAQDRFCREMPLMFVLTVVESLTDGTKVVRGLYVGDSHDVFYRAGELSAQVNRFVVQPAPKTVVVTMNPTKYKRTWLANKAIYRTRMLVADGGTLVVIAPGVHSFGESSTVDQLIRKYGYVPTPQVLQRVAENPDLQENLGTAAHLIHGTPEGRFQVVYAPGSL
;
A
#
# COMPACT_ATOMS: atom_id res chain seq x y z
N MET A 1 -2.28 -8.34 1.21
CA MET A 1 -2.81 -8.30 2.61
C MET A 1 -1.72 -7.82 3.58
N ALA A 2 -2.07 -7.34 4.79
CA ALA A 2 -1.12 -6.90 5.83
C ALA A 2 -0.80 -8.04 6.84
N ASN A 3 0.09 -7.80 7.82
CA ASN A 3 0.39 -8.74 8.92
C ASN A 3 1.12 -10.03 8.48
N TYR A 4 1.17 -11.05 9.36
CA TYR A 4 1.88 -12.32 9.24
C TYR A 4 3.41 -12.13 9.21
N ASN A 5 4.15 -12.95 8.46
CA ASN A 5 5.60 -12.88 8.31
C ASN A 5 6.15 -11.51 7.86
N LYS A 6 5.30 -10.64 7.32
CA LYS A 6 5.63 -9.22 7.10
C LYS A 6 6.07 -8.52 8.39
N ASN A 7 5.49 -8.88 9.54
CA ASN A 7 5.85 -8.29 10.83
C ASN A 7 7.30 -8.60 11.21
N VAL A 8 7.82 -9.74 10.75
CA VAL A 8 9.21 -10.15 10.96
C VAL A 8 10.07 -9.47 9.89
N PHE A 9 9.96 -9.90 8.63
CA PHE A 9 10.91 -9.49 7.58
C PHE A 9 10.88 -8.00 7.20
N ILE A 10 9.72 -7.35 7.34
CA ILE A 10 9.60 -5.91 7.04
C ILE A 10 9.52 -5.12 8.34
N GLY A 11 8.75 -5.59 9.32
CA GLY A 11 8.59 -4.91 10.61
C GLY A 11 9.88 -4.83 11.43
N THR A 12 10.75 -5.84 11.33
CA THR A 12 12.07 -5.86 12.00
C THR A 12 13.24 -5.87 11.00
N GLY A 13 12.99 -5.64 9.71
CA GLY A 13 13.99 -5.75 8.64
C GLY A 13 14.86 -4.50 8.41
N GLY A 14 14.67 -3.44 9.19
CA GLY A 14 15.39 -2.18 9.01
C GLY A 14 15.09 -1.47 7.68
N SER A 15 15.92 -0.47 7.35
CA SER A 15 15.75 0.34 6.14
C SER A 15 15.85 -0.48 4.86
N ALA A 16 16.81 -1.41 4.77
CA ALA A 16 17.01 -2.27 3.60
C ALA A 16 15.78 -3.17 3.35
N GLY A 17 15.33 -3.91 4.38
CA GLY A 17 14.16 -4.77 4.27
C GLY A 17 12.89 -4.00 3.93
N ILE A 18 12.71 -2.79 4.45
CA ILE A 18 11.60 -1.90 4.08
C ILE A 18 11.72 -1.46 2.63
N ASN A 19 12.85 -0.86 2.23
CA ASN A 19 13.01 -0.26 0.90
C ASN A 19 12.90 -1.30 -0.22
N GLU A 20 13.62 -2.42 -0.11
CA GLU A 20 13.63 -3.47 -1.13
C GLU A 20 12.27 -4.14 -1.27
N SER A 21 11.63 -4.48 -0.15
CA SER A 21 10.32 -5.15 -0.21
C SER A 21 9.24 -4.24 -0.79
N HIS A 22 9.20 -2.95 -0.43
CA HIS A 22 8.23 -2.02 -1.02
C HIS A 22 8.49 -1.82 -2.50
N TYR A 23 9.74 -1.67 -2.91
CA TYR A 23 10.09 -1.49 -4.32
C TYR A 23 9.75 -2.74 -5.15
N LEU A 24 10.13 -3.93 -4.70
CA LEU A 24 9.78 -5.18 -5.38
C LEU A 24 8.27 -5.37 -5.50
N SER A 25 7.51 -5.04 -4.45
CA SER A 25 6.05 -5.09 -4.51
C SER A 25 5.47 -4.07 -5.49
N ALA A 26 6.10 -2.90 -5.63
CA ALA A 26 5.68 -1.86 -6.56
C ALA A 26 5.87 -2.28 -8.01
N LEU A 27 6.99 -2.92 -8.33
CA LEU A 27 7.28 -3.43 -9.68
C LEU A 27 6.24 -4.46 -10.18
N TYR A 28 5.65 -5.24 -9.27
CA TYR A 28 4.62 -6.21 -9.65
C TYR A 28 3.26 -5.56 -9.99
N GLY A 29 3.03 -4.31 -9.57
CA GLY A 29 1.85 -3.52 -9.91
C GLY A 29 0.70 -3.60 -8.89
N MET A 30 0.11 -2.44 -8.58
CA MET A 30 -0.87 -2.30 -7.51
C MET A 30 -2.16 -3.11 -7.73
N GLU A 31 -2.71 -3.13 -8.95
CA GLU A 31 -3.89 -3.93 -9.31
C GLU A 31 -3.65 -5.44 -9.14
N ARG A 32 -2.38 -5.86 -9.17
CA ARG A 32 -2.02 -7.27 -9.02
C ARG A 32 -1.81 -7.70 -7.57
N ILE A 33 -1.54 -6.76 -6.66
CA ILE A 33 -1.25 -7.04 -5.24
C ILE A 33 -2.40 -6.72 -4.29
N MET A 34 -3.22 -5.72 -4.59
CA MET A 34 -4.18 -5.18 -3.63
C MET A 34 -5.24 -6.24 -3.29
N GLY A 35 -5.44 -6.48 -1.99
CA GLY A 35 -6.42 -7.46 -1.51
C GLY A 35 -6.07 -8.93 -1.77
N ARG A 36 -4.85 -9.24 -2.23
CA ARG A 36 -4.41 -10.63 -2.48
C ARG A 36 -3.40 -11.11 -1.45
N CYS A 37 -3.48 -12.38 -1.10
CA CYS A 37 -2.56 -13.06 -0.17
C CYS A 37 -1.36 -13.65 -0.90
N ASP A 38 -1.60 -14.20 -2.10
CA ASP A 38 -0.56 -14.79 -2.92
C ASP A 38 -0.03 -13.78 -3.95
N THR A 39 1.18 -13.28 -3.70
CA THR A 39 1.91 -12.36 -4.56
C THR A 39 3.39 -12.74 -4.56
N PRO A 40 4.19 -12.32 -5.55
CA PRO A 40 5.61 -12.66 -5.59
C PRO A 40 6.37 -12.28 -4.32
N LEU A 41 6.16 -11.07 -3.78
CA LEU A 41 6.76 -10.68 -2.51
C LEU A 41 6.31 -11.61 -1.37
N ARG A 42 5.03 -11.99 -1.30
CA ARG A 42 4.55 -12.90 -0.25
C ARG A 42 5.17 -14.28 -0.35
N ARG A 43 5.36 -14.82 -1.56
CA ARG A 43 6.09 -16.08 -1.78
C ARG A 43 7.55 -15.98 -1.33
N ILE A 44 8.22 -14.86 -1.60
CA ILE A 44 9.60 -14.62 -1.12
C ILE A 44 9.66 -14.58 0.41
N LEU A 45 8.71 -13.90 1.07
CA LEU A 45 8.66 -13.86 2.54
C LEU A 45 8.33 -15.23 3.15
N ASN A 46 7.47 -16.02 2.51
CA ASN A 46 7.17 -17.39 2.91
C ASN A 46 8.42 -18.28 2.81
N GLU A 47 9.11 -18.24 1.66
CA GLU A 47 10.38 -18.96 1.45
C GLU A 47 11.45 -18.55 2.48
N ALA A 48 11.55 -17.26 2.79
CA ALA A 48 12.47 -16.76 3.81
C ALA A 48 12.13 -17.30 5.20
N GLN A 49 10.84 -17.38 5.56
CA GLN A 49 10.39 -17.99 6.81
C GLN A 49 10.79 -19.47 6.87
N ASP A 50 10.46 -20.21 5.82
CA ASP A 50 10.68 -21.65 5.75
C ASP A 50 12.16 -22.01 5.77
N ARG A 51 13.03 -21.16 5.23
CA ARG A 51 14.47 -21.39 5.19
C ARG A 51 15.21 -20.91 6.44
N PHE A 52 14.87 -19.72 6.94
CA PHE A 52 15.71 -19.02 7.92
C PHE A 52 15.09 -18.92 9.32
N CYS A 53 13.81 -19.24 9.49
CA CYS A 53 13.11 -19.09 10.77
C CYS A 53 12.68 -20.42 11.40
N ARG A 54 13.16 -21.57 10.94
CA ARG A 54 12.74 -22.90 11.44
C ARG A 54 12.95 -23.09 12.95
N GLU A 55 14.03 -22.52 13.48
CA GLU A 55 14.37 -22.61 14.91
C GLU A 55 13.77 -21.46 15.73
N MET A 56 13.12 -20.49 15.08
CA MET A 56 12.46 -19.39 15.76
C MET A 56 11.05 -19.83 16.21
N PRO A 57 10.68 -19.67 17.48
CA PRO A 57 9.35 -20.02 17.98
C PRO A 57 8.31 -18.96 17.58
N LEU A 58 8.01 -18.87 16.28
CA LEU A 58 7.05 -17.90 15.74
C LEU A 58 5.61 -18.43 15.88
N MET A 59 4.74 -17.60 16.46
CA MET A 59 3.29 -17.82 16.46
C MET A 59 2.59 -16.55 16.01
N PHE A 60 1.72 -16.66 15.02
CA PHE A 60 0.96 -15.52 14.51
C PHE A 60 -0.46 -15.55 15.05
N VAL A 61 -0.92 -14.37 15.48
CA VAL A 61 -2.28 -14.11 15.92
C VAL A 61 -2.89 -13.09 14.96
N LEU A 62 -3.74 -13.55 14.05
CA LEU A 62 -4.31 -12.75 12.99
C LEU A 62 -5.79 -12.48 13.28
N THR A 63 -6.11 -11.22 13.60
CA THR A 63 -7.48 -10.76 13.81
C THR A 63 -8.03 -10.17 12.51
N VAL A 64 -9.14 -10.71 12.03
CA VAL A 64 -9.89 -10.14 10.90
C VAL A 64 -10.96 -9.21 11.45
N VAL A 65 -10.86 -7.94 11.08
CA VAL A 65 -11.78 -6.89 11.50
C VAL A 65 -12.53 -6.36 10.29
N GLU A 66 -13.86 -6.33 10.36
CA GLU A 66 -14.72 -5.63 9.42
C GLU A 66 -14.96 -4.20 9.90
N SER A 67 -14.98 -3.25 8.96
CA SER A 67 -15.42 -1.88 9.20
C SER A 67 -16.82 -1.69 8.63
N LEU A 68 -17.82 -1.57 9.51
CA LEU A 68 -19.19 -1.28 9.11
C LEU A 68 -19.35 0.17 8.63
N THR A 69 -20.47 0.44 7.95
CA THR A 69 -20.78 1.74 7.34
C THR A 69 -20.96 2.85 8.37
N ASP A 70 -21.40 2.51 9.59
CA ASP A 70 -21.51 3.43 10.74
C ASP A 70 -20.15 3.71 11.42
N GLY A 71 -19.06 3.10 10.95
CA GLY A 71 -17.73 3.21 11.51
C GLY A 71 -17.37 2.13 12.53
N THR A 72 -18.34 1.35 13.01
CA THR A 72 -18.16 0.27 13.98
C THR A 72 -17.15 -0.76 13.47
N LYS A 73 -16.29 -1.25 14.38
CA LYS A 73 -15.31 -2.30 14.09
C LYS A 73 -15.76 -3.61 14.72
N VAL A 74 -15.91 -4.64 13.89
CA VAL A 74 -16.35 -5.96 14.36
C VAL A 74 -15.29 -7.00 14.04
N VAL A 75 -14.88 -7.76 15.06
CA VAL A 75 -14.01 -8.92 14.87
C VAL A 75 -14.83 -10.03 14.21
N ARG A 76 -14.41 -10.45 13.02
CA ARG A 76 -15.04 -11.53 12.25
C ARG A 76 -14.34 -12.87 12.39
N GLY A 77 -13.06 -12.85 12.78
CA GLY A 77 -12.30 -14.07 12.99
C GLY A 77 -10.97 -13.82 13.70
N LEU A 78 -10.52 -14.85 14.40
CA LEU A 78 -9.21 -14.94 15.04
C LEU A 78 -8.54 -16.22 14.52
N TYR A 79 -7.40 -16.07 13.86
CA TYR A 79 -6.64 -17.19 13.32
C TYR A 79 -5.29 -17.23 14.00
N VAL A 80 -4.99 -18.34 14.68
CA VAL A 80 -3.77 -18.53 15.45
C VAL A 80 -2.99 -19.71 14.90
N GLY A 81 -1.69 -19.52 14.67
CA GLY A 81 -0.76 -20.57 14.28
C GLY A 81 0.45 -20.02 13.54
N ASP A 82 1.30 -20.92 13.07
CA ASP A 82 2.61 -20.65 12.48
C ASP A 82 2.67 -20.95 10.97
N SER A 83 1.79 -21.83 10.47
CA SER A 83 1.72 -22.19 9.06
C SER A 83 1.24 -21.05 8.14
N HIS A 84 1.61 -21.14 6.86
CA HIS A 84 1.14 -20.18 5.85
C HIS A 84 -0.38 -20.21 5.66
N ASP A 85 -1.03 -21.36 5.89
CA ASP A 85 -2.48 -21.53 5.78
C ASP A 85 -3.26 -20.60 6.71
N VAL A 86 -2.71 -20.30 7.90
CA VAL A 86 -3.30 -19.34 8.85
C VAL A 86 -3.46 -17.97 8.20
N PHE A 87 -2.45 -17.52 7.45
CA PHE A 87 -2.49 -16.26 6.73
C PHE A 87 -3.46 -16.29 5.56
N TYR A 88 -3.50 -17.38 4.80
CA TYR A 88 -4.42 -17.51 3.67
C TYR A 88 -5.88 -17.49 4.13
N ARG A 89 -6.23 -18.26 5.18
CA ARG A 89 -7.59 -18.28 5.74
C ARG A 89 -8.01 -16.93 6.30
N ALA A 90 -7.15 -16.27 7.08
CA ALA A 90 -7.44 -14.93 7.60
C ALA A 90 -7.60 -13.90 6.47
N GLY A 91 -6.77 -14.00 5.44
CA GLY A 91 -6.83 -13.11 4.29
C GLY A 91 -8.07 -13.33 3.42
N GLU A 92 -8.52 -14.58 3.26
CA GLU A 92 -9.76 -14.91 2.57
C GLU A 92 -10.98 -14.29 3.27
N LEU A 93 -11.12 -14.51 4.59
CA LEU A 93 -12.20 -13.88 5.36
C LEU A 93 -12.12 -12.35 5.29
N SER A 94 -10.91 -11.78 5.44
CA SER A 94 -10.73 -10.33 5.35
C SER A 94 -11.15 -9.79 3.99
N ALA A 95 -10.90 -10.54 2.92
CA ALA A 95 -11.27 -10.15 1.57
C ALA A 95 -12.74 -10.43 1.23
N GLN A 96 -13.46 -11.24 2.01
CA GLN A 96 -14.93 -11.37 1.94
C GLN A 96 -15.60 -10.16 2.60
N VAL A 97 -15.09 -9.70 3.75
CA VAL A 97 -15.78 -8.67 4.56
C VAL A 97 -15.26 -7.24 4.34
N ASN A 98 -14.12 -7.05 3.68
CA ASN A 98 -13.54 -5.71 3.44
C ASN A 98 -13.29 -5.38 1.96
N ARG A 99 -13.80 -6.20 1.03
CA ARG A 99 -13.69 -5.93 -0.42
C ARG A 99 -15.04 -5.56 -0.96
N PHE A 100 -15.10 -4.39 -1.59
CA PHE A 100 -16.33 -3.87 -2.17
C PHE A 100 -16.22 -3.92 -3.69
N VAL A 101 -17.26 -4.43 -4.34
CA VAL A 101 -17.39 -4.46 -5.79
C VAL A 101 -18.50 -3.50 -6.17
N VAL A 102 -18.20 -2.57 -7.06
CA VAL A 102 -19.15 -1.59 -7.58
C VAL A 102 -19.17 -1.73 -9.10
N GLN A 103 -20.37 -1.93 -9.66
CA GLN A 103 -20.59 -2.00 -11.10
C GLN A 103 -21.82 -1.16 -11.48
N PRO A 104 -21.75 -0.34 -12.54
CA PRO A 104 -20.57 -0.05 -13.35
C PRO A 104 -19.50 0.73 -12.56
N ALA A 105 -18.25 0.71 -13.05
CA ALA A 105 -17.17 1.49 -12.45
C ALA A 105 -17.49 3.00 -12.55
N PRO A 106 -17.48 3.75 -11.44
CA PRO A 106 -17.80 5.19 -11.44
C PRO A 106 -16.75 6.01 -12.21
N LYS A 107 -17.23 7.02 -12.95
CA LYS A 107 -16.38 8.03 -13.59
C LYS A 107 -15.85 9.08 -12.61
N THR A 108 -16.54 9.33 -11.51
CA THR A 108 -16.08 10.26 -10.47
C THR A 108 -16.14 9.57 -9.11
N VAL A 109 -15.04 9.58 -8.39
CA VAL A 109 -14.94 9.06 -7.02
C VAL A 109 -14.42 10.18 -6.13
N VAL A 110 -15.13 10.46 -5.03
CA VAL A 110 -14.72 11.44 -4.03
C VAL A 110 -14.34 10.69 -2.76
N VAL A 111 -13.14 10.96 -2.23
CA VAL A 111 -12.67 10.40 -0.97
C VAL A 111 -12.27 11.49 -0.01
N THR A 112 -12.77 11.41 1.22
CA THR A 112 -12.44 12.35 2.30
C THR A 112 -11.44 11.72 3.25
N MET A 113 -10.33 12.41 3.48
CA MET A 113 -9.26 11.96 4.38
C MET A 113 -9.46 12.59 5.75
N ASN A 114 -9.45 11.76 6.79
CA ASN A 114 -9.49 12.25 8.17
C ASN A 114 -8.31 13.22 8.44
N PRO A 115 -8.59 14.51 8.77
CA PRO A 115 -7.55 15.53 8.88
C PRO A 115 -6.59 15.34 10.05
N THR A 116 -6.96 14.60 11.09
CA THR A 116 -6.06 14.34 12.23
C THR A 116 -5.08 13.20 11.92
N LYS A 117 -5.47 12.28 11.03
CA LYS A 117 -4.67 11.09 10.68
C LYS A 117 -3.80 11.29 9.44
N TYR A 118 -4.30 11.98 8.43
CA TYR A 118 -3.66 12.07 7.13
C TYR A 118 -3.05 13.46 6.95
N LYS A 119 -1.79 13.59 7.36
CA LYS A 119 -1.04 14.86 7.35
C LYS A 119 -0.13 15.05 6.13
N ARG A 120 0.10 13.98 5.37
CA ARG A 120 1.06 13.95 4.27
C ARG A 120 0.58 13.08 3.13
N THR A 121 0.99 13.38 1.89
CA THR A 121 0.63 12.54 0.73
C THR A 121 1.15 11.11 0.87
N TRP A 122 2.28 10.91 1.58
CA TRP A 122 2.83 9.62 1.95
C TRP A 122 1.78 8.64 2.50
N LEU A 123 0.95 9.13 3.44
CA LEU A 123 -0.14 8.36 4.01
C LEU A 123 -1.44 8.49 3.21
N ALA A 124 -1.71 9.70 2.72
CA ALA A 124 -2.99 10.05 2.15
C ALA A 124 -3.22 9.48 0.74
N ASN A 125 -2.15 9.15 0.00
CA ASN A 125 -2.22 8.43 -1.27
C ASN A 125 -2.80 7.01 -1.16
N LYS A 126 -3.09 6.53 0.07
CA LYS A 126 -4.06 5.44 0.30
C LYS A 126 -5.35 5.65 -0.47
N ALA A 127 -5.79 6.89 -0.63
CA ALA A 127 -6.89 7.29 -1.50
C ALA A 127 -6.73 6.71 -2.92
N ILE A 128 -5.57 6.91 -3.53
CA ILE A 128 -5.30 6.53 -4.93
C ILE A 128 -5.24 5.01 -5.06
N TYR A 129 -4.31 4.35 -4.38
CA TYR A 129 -4.09 2.93 -4.62
C TYR A 129 -5.22 2.01 -4.09
N ARG A 130 -6.04 2.46 -3.12
CA ARG A 130 -7.22 1.69 -2.69
C ARG A 130 -8.42 1.86 -3.63
N THR A 131 -8.49 2.95 -4.39
CA THR A 131 -9.63 3.23 -5.29
C THR A 131 -9.30 3.09 -6.77
N ARG A 132 -8.03 2.86 -7.16
CA ARG A 132 -7.63 2.75 -8.57
C ARG A 132 -8.35 1.66 -9.39
N MET A 133 -8.85 0.61 -8.72
CA MET A 133 -9.65 -0.45 -9.36
C MET A 133 -11.16 -0.12 -9.37
N LEU A 134 -11.58 0.87 -8.58
CA LEU A 134 -12.94 1.38 -8.53
C LEU A 134 -13.17 2.45 -9.62
N VAL A 135 -12.20 3.33 -9.85
CA VAL A 135 -12.31 4.44 -10.82
C VAL A 135 -12.27 3.88 -12.24
N ALA A 136 -13.26 4.24 -13.06
CA ALA A 136 -13.27 3.92 -14.49
C ALA A 136 -12.17 4.68 -15.24
N ASP A 137 -11.66 4.08 -16.33
CA ASP A 137 -10.68 4.75 -17.18
C ASP A 137 -11.26 6.05 -17.79
N GLY A 138 -10.43 7.09 -17.87
CA GLY A 138 -10.84 8.46 -18.19
C GLY A 138 -11.65 9.16 -17.08
N GLY A 139 -11.78 8.55 -15.91
CA GLY A 139 -12.47 9.14 -14.76
C GLY A 139 -11.62 10.10 -13.92
N THR A 140 -12.17 10.52 -12.79
CA THR A 140 -11.55 11.44 -11.83
C THR A 140 -11.68 10.91 -10.40
N LEU A 141 -10.56 10.89 -9.69
CA LEU A 141 -10.50 10.72 -8.25
C LEU A 141 -10.28 12.09 -7.59
N VAL A 142 -11.24 12.56 -6.79
CA VAL A 142 -11.12 13.77 -5.98
C VAL A 142 -10.74 13.38 -4.55
N VAL A 143 -9.57 13.80 -4.11
CA VAL A 143 -9.05 13.54 -2.76
C VAL A 143 -9.19 14.80 -1.92
N ILE A 144 -10.18 14.82 -1.03
CA ILE A 144 -10.40 15.91 -0.06
C ILE A 144 -9.56 15.61 1.18
N ALA A 145 -8.47 16.35 1.37
CA ALA A 145 -7.47 16.05 2.38
C ALA A 145 -6.99 17.31 3.13
N PRO A 146 -7.88 17.99 3.88
CA PRO A 146 -7.57 19.27 4.52
C PRO A 146 -6.48 19.18 5.60
N GLY A 147 -6.15 17.98 6.08
CA GLY A 147 -5.03 17.78 7.01
C GLY A 147 -3.66 17.69 6.35
N VAL A 148 -3.59 17.48 5.02
CA VAL A 148 -2.33 17.33 4.30
C VAL A 148 -1.64 18.68 4.17
N HIS A 149 -0.37 18.73 4.57
CA HIS A 149 0.50 19.91 4.53
C HIS A 149 1.94 19.61 4.05
N SER A 150 2.25 18.37 3.69
CA SER A 150 3.52 17.97 3.08
C SER A 150 3.38 16.71 2.24
N PHE A 151 4.41 16.37 1.48
CA PHE A 151 4.44 15.18 0.64
C PHE A 151 4.96 13.96 1.40
N GLY A 152 6.18 14.02 1.95
CA GLY A 152 6.95 12.87 2.41
C GLY A 152 7.05 12.71 3.92
N GLU A 153 7.33 11.49 4.39
CA GLU A 153 7.37 11.15 5.83
C GLU A 153 8.57 11.76 6.59
N SER A 154 9.62 12.09 5.85
CA SER A 154 10.79 12.83 6.33
C SER A 154 11.09 13.97 5.34
N SER A 155 11.95 14.92 5.74
CA SER A 155 12.39 16.02 4.87
C SER A 155 13.02 15.50 3.57
N THR A 156 13.86 14.46 3.65
CA THR A 156 14.48 13.83 2.47
C THR A 156 13.44 13.24 1.53
N VAL A 157 12.49 12.45 2.05
CA VAL A 157 11.43 11.86 1.22
C VAL A 157 10.52 12.94 0.63
N ASP A 158 10.25 14.01 1.37
CA ASP A 158 9.47 15.15 0.89
C ASP A 158 10.13 15.82 -0.31
N GLN A 159 11.43 16.13 -0.20
CA GLN A 159 12.23 16.71 -1.29
C GLN A 159 12.27 15.80 -2.51
N LEU A 160 12.46 14.50 -2.34
CA LEU A 160 12.47 13.54 -3.44
C LEU A 160 11.11 13.46 -4.14
N ILE A 161 10.00 13.44 -3.39
CA ILE A 161 8.66 13.46 -3.99
C ILE A 161 8.42 14.78 -4.74
N ARG A 162 8.87 15.93 -4.21
CA ARG A 162 8.77 17.21 -4.91
C ARG A 162 9.61 17.24 -6.19
N LYS A 163 10.84 16.70 -6.13
CA LYS A 163 11.79 16.65 -7.26
C LYS A 163 11.28 15.79 -8.40
N TYR A 164 10.81 14.58 -8.09
CA TYR A 164 10.41 13.62 -9.12
C TYR A 164 8.92 13.72 -9.46
N GLY A 165 8.05 13.93 -8.47
CA GLY A 165 6.61 13.93 -8.68
C GLY A 165 6.04 12.56 -9.06
N TYR A 166 4.71 12.47 -9.10
CA TYR A 166 4.00 11.25 -9.46
C TYR A 166 3.91 11.13 -10.98
N VAL A 167 4.68 10.20 -11.55
CA VAL A 167 4.74 9.92 -12.99
C VAL A 167 4.47 8.43 -13.25
N PRO A 168 4.17 8.01 -14.50
CA PRO A 168 3.99 6.59 -14.83
C PRO A 168 5.20 5.73 -14.45
N THR A 169 4.95 4.46 -14.12
CA THR A 169 5.99 3.53 -13.64
C THR A 169 7.26 3.52 -14.52
N PRO A 170 7.19 3.43 -15.86
CA PRO A 170 8.41 3.41 -16.69
C PRO A 170 9.33 4.62 -16.48
N GLN A 171 8.76 5.81 -16.25
CA GLN A 171 9.54 7.01 -15.96
C GLN A 171 10.16 6.97 -14.56
N VAL A 172 9.48 6.39 -13.57
CA VAL A 172 10.07 6.17 -12.23
C VAL A 172 11.26 5.21 -12.34
N LEU A 173 11.14 4.13 -13.12
CA LEU A 173 12.24 3.17 -13.32
C LEU A 173 13.45 3.82 -13.98
N GLN A 174 13.22 4.63 -15.02
CA GLN A 174 14.28 5.41 -15.65
C GLN A 174 14.98 6.32 -14.64
N ARG A 175 14.21 7.06 -13.83
CA ARG A 175 14.76 7.95 -12.81
C ARG A 175 15.54 7.22 -11.73
N VAL A 176 15.10 6.02 -11.33
CA VAL A 176 15.89 5.17 -10.43
C VAL A 176 17.21 4.78 -11.10
N ALA A 177 17.20 4.37 -12.37
CA ALA A 177 18.44 4.00 -13.06
C ALA A 177 19.43 5.17 -13.20
N GLU A 178 18.93 6.39 -13.38
CA GLU A 178 19.75 7.57 -13.69
C GLU A 178 20.17 8.39 -12.46
N ASN A 179 19.51 8.25 -11.31
CA ASN A 179 19.70 9.15 -10.16
C ASN A 179 20.05 8.40 -8.86
N PRO A 180 21.28 8.57 -8.32
CA PRO A 180 21.72 7.91 -7.09
C PRO A 180 20.84 8.20 -5.88
N ASP A 181 20.33 9.42 -5.73
CA ASP A 181 19.48 9.80 -4.60
C ASP A 181 18.18 8.99 -4.54
N LEU A 182 17.64 8.56 -5.67
CA LEU A 182 16.46 7.70 -5.73
C LEU A 182 16.81 6.21 -5.60
N GLN A 183 18.00 5.79 -6.05
CA GLN A 183 18.53 4.43 -5.81
C GLN A 183 18.73 4.16 -4.32
N GLU A 184 19.23 5.14 -3.58
CA GLU A 184 19.41 5.06 -2.13
C GLU A 184 18.06 5.13 -1.36
N ASN A 185 16.97 5.51 -2.05
CA ASN A 185 15.65 5.74 -1.46
C ASN A 185 14.54 4.97 -2.22
N LEU A 186 14.74 3.66 -2.46
CA LEU A 186 13.77 2.83 -3.20
C LEU A 186 12.36 2.80 -2.59
N GLY A 187 12.21 3.02 -1.29
CA GLY A 187 10.90 3.19 -0.65
C GLY A 187 10.14 4.40 -1.20
N THR A 188 10.83 5.49 -1.51
CA THR A 188 10.26 6.66 -2.19
C THR A 188 9.86 6.32 -3.62
N ALA A 189 10.73 5.62 -4.37
CA ALA A 189 10.39 5.17 -5.73
C ALA A 189 9.14 4.27 -5.74
N ALA A 190 9.03 3.34 -4.79
CA ALA A 190 7.85 2.51 -4.59
C ALA A 190 6.59 3.34 -4.34
N HIS A 191 6.70 4.37 -3.49
CA HIS A 191 5.60 5.29 -3.21
C HIS A 191 5.16 6.06 -4.46
N LEU A 192 6.09 6.51 -5.31
CA LEU A 192 5.77 7.18 -6.57
C LEU A 192 4.99 6.25 -7.51
N ILE A 193 5.44 5.00 -7.67
CA ILE A 193 4.77 3.95 -8.47
C ILE A 193 3.36 3.65 -7.92
N HIS A 194 3.20 3.59 -6.60
CA HIS A 194 1.89 3.34 -6.00
C HIS A 194 0.95 4.55 -6.08
N GLY A 195 1.50 5.76 -6.07
CA GLY A 195 0.76 7.03 -6.08
C GLY A 195 0.36 7.52 -7.47
N THR A 196 0.86 6.92 -8.55
CA THR A 196 0.50 7.31 -9.92
C THR A 196 -0.78 6.64 -10.41
N PRO A 197 -1.65 7.35 -11.15
CA PRO A 197 -2.81 6.76 -11.82
C PRO A 197 -2.45 6.00 -13.10
N GLU A 198 -1.17 5.97 -13.51
CA GLU A 198 -0.71 5.33 -14.76
C GLU A 198 -1.46 5.84 -16.01
N GLY A 199 -1.84 7.12 -16.01
CA GLY A 199 -2.62 7.73 -17.08
C GLY A 199 -4.07 7.21 -17.22
N ARG A 200 -4.53 6.31 -16.34
CA ARG A 200 -5.89 5.74 -16.41
C ARG A 200 -6.96 6.73 -16.00
N PHE A 201 -6.69 7.58 -15.02
CA PHE A 201 -7.66 8.55 -14.49
C PHE A 201 -6.95 9.80 -13.97
N GLN A 202 -7.69 10.90 -13.83
CA GLN A 202 -7.19 12.13 -13.23
C GLN A 202 -7.27 12.05 -11.71
N VAL A 203 -6.24 12.56 -11.02
CA VAL A 203 -6.29 12.79 -9.56
C VAL A 203 -6.36 14.29 -9.30
N VAL A 204 -7.44 14.73 -8.67
CA VAL A 204 -7.60 16.10 -8.17
C VAL A 204 -7.40 16.05 -6.67
N TYR A 205 -6.40 16.79 -6.17
CA TYR A 205 -6.04 16.80 -4.76
C TYR A 205 -6.44 18.14 -4.15
N ALA A 206 -7.26 18.13 -3.10
CA ALA A 206 -7.67 19.31 -2.34
C ALA A 206 -7.05 19.24 -0.93
N PRO A 207 -5.76 19.59 -0.79
CA PRO A 207 -5.08 19.61 0.49
C PRO A 207 -5.41 20.86 1.30
N GLY A 208 -5.05 20.87 2.59
CA GLY A 208 -5.18 22.08 3.41
C GLY A 208 -4.09 23.11 3.07
N SER A 209 -2.86 22.64 2.93
CA SER A 209 -1.69 23.40 2.45
C SER A 209 -0.73 22.43 1.75
N LEU A 210 0.16 22.87 0.86
CA LEU A 210 1.14 21.98 0.21
C LEU A 210 2.33 22.73 -0.40
#